data_AF-A0A1G9G7D6-F1
#
_entry.id   AF-A0A1G9G7D6-F1
#
_cell.length_a   1.000
_cell.length_b   1.000
_cell.length_c   1.000
_cell.angle_alpha   90.00
_cell.angle_beta   90.00
_cell.angle_gamma   90.00
#
_symmetry.space_group_name_H-M   'P 1'
#
loop_
_entity.id
_entity.type
_entity.pdbx_description
1 polymer ?
#
loop_
_entity_poly.entity_id
_entity_poly.type
_entity_poly.pdbx_seq_one_letter_code
_entity_poly.pdbx_strand_id
1 'polypeptide(L)'
;MRSKFRFPKLPKINWKLFITIIIIIILVVVAIRLVPKFMSRGDQEVGYQVLEESQVPVKIQEILPRYKMLERALAAKVDEEIYVIVTRGEKLTGGYGVDIEKIQLLKEEEGPKLVIHALFKDPNPDDLVPQVITYPYIVVKTNLTELPQKIDLQVHY
;
A
#
# COMPACT_ATOMS: atom_id res chain seq x y z
N MET A 1 -54.71 -43.77 -10.94
CA MET A 1 -54.02 -43.02 -12.02
C MET A 1 -52.51 -43.23 -11.89
N ARG A 2 -51.83 -43.85 -12.88
CA ARG A 2 -50.36 -44.01 -12.88
C ARG A 2 -49.74 -43.00 -13.83
N SER A 3 -49.05 -42.00 -13.28
CA SER A 3 -48.30 -40.99 -14.01
C SER A 3 -47.06 -41.62 -14.66
N LYS A 4 -46.96 -41.57 -15.99
CA LYS A 4 -45.77 -41.96 -16.75
C LYS A 4 -44.87 -40.73 -16.92
N PHE A 5 -43.92 -40.53 -16.02
CA PHE A 5 -42.86 -39.54 -16.20
C PHE A 5 -41.92 -40.01 -17.34
N ARG A 6 -41.92 -39.29 -18.46
CA ARG A 6 -41.00 -39.53 -19.59
C ARG A 6 -39.74 -38.68 -19.37
N PHE A 7 -38.61 -39.33 -19.10
CA PHE A 7 -37.32 -38.64 -19.08
C PHE A 7 -36.94 -38.20 -20.51
N PRO A 8 -36.56 -36.93 -20.74
CA PRO A 8 -36.06 -36.48 -22.03
C PRO A 8 -34.78 -37.25 -22.39
N LYS A 9 -34.66 -37.65 -23.67
CA LYS A 9 -33.45 -38.33 -24.17
C LYS A 9 -32.29 -37.34 -24.16
N LEU A 10 -31.32 -37.54 -23.27
CA LEU A 10 -30.11 -36.74 -23.25
C LEU A 10 -29.37 -36.88 -24.60
N PRO A 11 -28.79 -35.80 -25.14
CA PRO A 11 -27.98 -35.86 -26.35
C PRO A 11 -26.81 -36.83 -26.16
N LYS A 12 -26.36 -37.47 -27.24
CA LYS A 12 -25.22 -38.41 -27.20
C LYS A 12 -23.94 -37.63 -26.85
N ILE A 13 -23.67 -37.50 -25.56
CA ILE A 13 -22.50 -36.80 -25.02
C ILE A 13 -21.24 -37.59 -25.42
N ASN A 14 -20.28 -36.90 -26.03
CA ASN A 14 -18.98 -37.46 -26.30
C ASN A 14 -18.15 -37.42 -25.00
N TRP A 15 -18.08 -38.55 -24.30
CA TRP A 15 -17.48 -38.64 -22.96
C TRP A 15 -16.01 -38.18 -22.92
N LYS A 16 -15.27 -38.33 -24.03
CA LYS A 16 -13.91 -37.78 -24.15
C LYS A 16 -13.90 -36.26 -24.03
N LEU A 17 -14.85 -35.59 -24.69
CA LEU A 17 -15.00 -34.13 -24.66
C LEU A 17 -15.43 -33.65 -23.26
N PHE A 18 -16.30 -34.41 -22.59
CA PHE A 18 -16.77 -34.09 -21.24
C PHE A 18 -15.64 -34.18 -20.21
N ILE A 19 -14.82 -35.23 -20.28
CA ILE A 19 -13.64 -35.40 -19.41
C ILE A 19 -12.62 -34.28 -19.65
N THR A 20 -12.36 -33.90 -20.91
CA THR A 20 -11.44 -32.79 -21.22
C THR A 20 -11.93 -31.45 -20.66
N ILE A 21 -13.23 -31.17 -20.72
CA ILE A 21 -13.82 -29.94 -20.16
C ILE A 21 -13.67 -29.92 -18.63
N ILE A 22 -13.91 -31.05 -17.96
CA ILE A 22 -13.74 -31.17 -16.51
C ILE A 22 -12.28 -30.93 -16.09
N ILE A 23 -11.31 -31.49 -16.81
CA ILE A 23 -9.88 -31.29 -16.54
C ILE A 23 -9.49 -29.82 -16.69
N ILE A 24 -9.98 -29.14 -17.73
CA ILE A 24 -9.74 -27.70 -17.94
C ILE A 24 -10.34 -26.88 -16.81
N ILE A 25 -11.57 -27.19 -16.37
CA ILE A 25 -12.22 -26.48 -15.25
C ILE A 25 -11.41 -26.68 -13.96
N ILE A 26 -10.91 -27.89 -13.69
CA ILE A 26 -10.06 -28.15 -12.52
C ILE A 26 -8.76 -27.35 -12.60
N LEU A 27 -8.11 -27.29 -13.77
CA LEU A 27 -6.91 -26.49 -13.99
C LEU A 27 -7.17 -25.00 -13.75
N VAL A 28 -8.29 -24.47 -14.24
CA VAL A 28 -8.69 -23.07 -14.01
C VAL A 28 -8.94 -22.81 -12.52
N VAL A 29 -9.64 -23.70 -11.81
CA VAL A 29 -9.89 -23.57 -10.37
C VAL A 29 -8.59 -23.64 -9.55
N VAL A 30 -7.67 -24.52 -9.92
CA VAL A 30 -6.35 -24.64 -9.27
C VAL A 30 -5.51 -23.38 -9.54
N ALA A 31 -5.51 -22.87 -10.77
CA ALA A 31 -4.83 -21.62 -11.11
C ALA A 31 -5.40 -20.43 -10.32
N ILE A 32 -6.72 -20.30 -10.22
CA ILE A 32 -7.39 -19.27 -9.42
C ILE A 32 -7.00 -19.36 -7.94
N ARG A 33 -6.77 -20.56 -7.39
CA ARG A 33 -6.28 -20.71 -6.00
C ARG A 33 -4.78 -20.45 -5.83
N LEU A 34 -3.96 -20.70 -6.85
CA LEU A 34 -2.50 -20.56 -6.77
C LEU A 34 -2.02 -19.13 -7.01
N VAL A 35 -2.64 -18.41 -7.95
CA VAL A 35 -2.24 -17.04 -8.35
C VAL A 35 -2.23 -16.04 -7.19
N PRO A 36 -3.25 -15.95 -6.32
CA PRO A 36 -3.25 -15.01 -5.20
C PRO A 36 -2.11 -15.30 -4.22
N LYS A 37 -1.80 -16.59 -4.02
CA LYS A 37 -0.79 -17.04 -3.05
C LYS A 37 0.64 -16.86 -3.57
N PHE A 38 0.83 -16.86 -4.89
CA PHE A 38 2.14 -16.60 -5.50
C PHE A 38 2.43 -15.09 -5.64
N MET A 39 1.39 -14.26 -5.83
CA MET A 39 1.52 -12.80 -5.90
C MET A 39 1.67 -12.15 -4.50
N SER A 40 1.12 -12.76 -3.44
CA SER A 40 1.17 -12.22 -2.07
C SER A 40 2.39 -12.65 -1.25
N ARG A 41 3.48 -13.11 -1.89
CA ARG A 41 4.58 -13.82 -1.20
C ARG A 41 5.70 -12.94 -0.65
N GLY A 42 5.77 -11.65 -1.01
CA GLY A 42 6.87 -10.76 -0.62
C GLY A 42 6.46 -9.48 0.12
N ASP A 43 5.26 -8.99 -0.13
CA ASP A 43 4.87 -7.63 0.24
C ASP A 43 3.73 -7.69 1.25
N GLN A 44 4.02 -7.42 2.53
CA GLN A 44 2.98 -7.25 3.53
C GLN A 44 2.55 -5.79 3.54
N GLU A 45 1.27 -5.53 3.25
CA GLU A 45 0.72 -4.18 3.42
C GLU A 45 0.72 -3.81 4.90
N VAL A 46 1.26 -2.63 5.19
CA VAL A 46 1.38 -2.09 6.54
C VAL A 46 0.18 -1.18 6.78
N GLY A 47 -0.61 -1.52 7.79
CA GLY A 47 -1.72 -0.67 8.22
C GLY A 47 -1.18 0.58 8.91
N TYR A 48 -1.77 1.73 8.61
CA TYR A 48 -1.39 2.99 9.22
C TYR A 48 -2.59 3.89 9.49
N GLN A 49 -2.41 4.82 10.41
CA GLN A 49 -3.35 5.89 10.73
C GLN A 49 -2.62 7.23 10.55
N VAL A 50 -3.21 8.12 9.74
CA VAL A 50 -2.74 9.50 9.62
C VAL A 50 -3.01 10.24 10.93
N LEU A 51 -1.99 10.92 11.44
CA LEU A 51 -2.08 11.66 12.69
C LEU A 51 -2.33 13.13 12.41
N GLU A 52 -3.21 13.72 13.21
CA GLU A 52 -3.26 15.18 13.34
C GLU A 52 -2.04 15.69 14.12
N GLU A 53 -1.71 16.97 13.95
CA GLU A 53 -0.56 17.59 14.61
C GLU A 53 -0.58 17.42 16.15
N SER A 54 -1.77 17.47 16.74
CA SER A 54 -2.01 17.26 18.19
C SER A 54 -1.72 15.83 18.65
N GLN A 55 -1.76 14.85 17.75
CA GLN A 55 -1.53 13.43 18.02
C GLN A 55 -0.08 13.00 17.76
N VAL A 56 0.72 13.86 17.10
CA VAL A 56 2.12 13.57 16.83
C VAL A 56 2.91 13.63 18.15
N PRO A 57 3.64 12.57 18.54
CA PRO A 57 4.46 12.58 19.74
C PRO A 57 5.46 13.74 19.76
N VAL A 58 5.64 14.37 20.93
CA VAL A 58 6.54 15.53 21.12
C VAL A 58 7.96 15.24 20.62
N LYS A 59 8.48 14.04 20.88
CA LYS A 59 9.81 13.60 20.41
C LYS A 59 9.96 13.70 18.88
N ILE A 60 8.90 13.44 18.11
CA ILE A 60 8.91 13.56 16.65
C ILE A 60 8.92 15.03 16.23
N GLN A 61 8.11 15.87 16.89
CA GLN A 61 8.06 17.30 16.61
C GLN A 61 9.42 17.98 16.84
N GLU A 62 10.15 17.56 17.88
CA GLU A 62 11.48 18.09 18.20
C GLU A 62 12.55 17.74 17.16
N ILE A 63 12.47 16.58 16.52
CA ILE A 63 13.45 16.14 15.51
C ILE A 63 13.10 16.57 14.10
N LEU A 64 11.81 16.78 13.80
CA LEU A 64 11.31 17.11 12.46
C LEU A 64 12.04 18.30 11.80
N PRO A 65 12.37 19.40 12.51
CA PRO A 65 13.12 20.52 11.95
C PRO A 65 14.47 20.15 11.33
N ARG A 66 15.11 19.06 11.78
CA ARG A 66 16.40 18.60 11.25
C ARG A 66 16.27 17.92 9.89
N TYR A 67 15.08 17.43 9.56
CA TYR A 67 14.84 16.58 8.40
C TYR A 67 13.95 17.21 7.35
N LYS A 68 13.14 18.22 7.73
CA LYS A 68 12.12 18.85 6.88
C LYS A 68 12.64 19.53 5.60
N MET A 69 13.94 19.79 5.49
CA MET A 69 14.52 20.50 4.34
C MET A 69 14.61 19.66 3.06
N LEU A 70 14.55 18.34 3.16
CA LEU A 70 14.71 17.44 2.02
C LEU A 70 13.47 16.54 1.85
N GLU A 71 13.27 16.08 0.62
CA GLU A 71 12.28 15.05 0.31
C GLU A 71 12.80 13.70 0.80
N ARG A 72 12.11 13.09 1.76
CA ARG A 72 12.52 11.83 2.38
C ARG A 72 11.40 11.20 3.18
N ALA A 73 11.58 9.90 3.45
CA ALA A 73 10.82 9.19 4.46
C ALA A 73 11.73 8.75 5.61
N LEU A 74 11.18 8.73 6.82
CA LEU A 74 11.84 8.34 8.05
C LEU A 74 10.91 7.45 8.86
N ALA A 75 11.46 6.53 9.65
CA ALA A 75 10.72 5.82 10.67
C ALA A 75 11.33 6.10 12.05
N ALA A 76 10.47 6.30 13.04
CA ALA A 76 10.87 6.54 14.42
C ALA A 76 10.06 5.65 15.37
N LYS A 77 10.72 5.08 16.36
CA LYS A 77 10.07 4.34 17.45
C LYS A 77 9.90 5.28 18.64
N VAL A 78 8.66 5.49 19.07
CA VAL A 78 8.33 6.27 20.26
C VAL A 78 7.39 5.45 21.11
N ASP A 79 7.79 5.18 22.35
CA ASP A 79 6.99 4.48 23.36
C ASP A 79 6.40 3.15 22.84
N GLU A 80 7.27 2.33 22.23
CA GLU A 80 6.95 1.04 21.58
C GLU A 80 6.12 1.10 20.29
N GLU A 81 5.78 2.29 19.80
CA GLU A 81 5.01 2.47 18.58
C GLU A 81 5.88 3.01 17.43
N ILE A 82 5.60 2.54 16.20
CA ILE A 82 6.37 2.90 15.01
C ILE A 82 5.63 3.95 14.20
N TYR A 83 6.28 5.09 14.01
CA TYR A 83 5.79 6.22 13.24
C TYR A 83 6.59 6.37 11.96
N VAL A 84 5.91 6.72 10.88
CA VAL A 84 6.52 7.07 9.60
C VAL A 84 6.27 8.55 9.33
N ILE A 85 7.34 9.26 8.94
CA ILE A 85 7.31 10.67 8.58
C ILE A 85 7.73 10.78 7.13
N VAL A 86 6.93 11.44 6.30
CA VAL A 86 7.29 11.79 4.92
C VAL A 86 7.34 13.30 4.80
N THR A 87 8.43 13.84 4.30
CA THR A 87 8.65 15.29 4.12
C THR A 87 8.77 15.64 2.64
N ARG A 88 8.23 16.80 2.25
CA ARG A 88 8.32 17.39 0.90
C ARG A 88 9.54 18.29 0.69
N GLY A 89 10.39 18.43 1.70
CA GLY A 89 11.46 19.40 1.66
C GLY A 89 10.96 20.85 1.77
N GLU A 90 11.87 21.78 1.60
CA GLU A 90 11.54 23.20 1.51
C GLU A 90 10.82 23.52 0.19
N LYS A 91 9.73 24.27 0.27
CA LYS A 91 9.03 24.82 -0.89
C LYS A 91 8.89 26.33 -0.73
N LEU A 92 9.18 27.08 -1.79
CA LEU A 92 9.23 28.55 -1.74
C LEU A 92 7.85 29.21 -1.78
N THR A 93 6.80 28.43 -2.03
CA THR A 93 5.41 28.87 -2.04
C THR A 93 4.53 27.88 -1.26
N GLY A 94 3.29 28.29 -0.99
CA GLY A 94 2.21 27.38 -0.60
C GLY A 94 1.70 26.54 -1.77
N GLY A 95 0.71 25.69 -1.49
CA GLY A 95 0.03 24.85 -2.48
C GLY A 95 0.63 23.45 -2.65
N TYR A 96 1.79 23.18 -2.05
CA TYR A 96 2.40 21.85 -2.02
C TYR A 96 1.82 20.98 -0.91
N GLY A 97 1.58 19.70 -1.19
CA GLY A 97 1.04 18.74 -0.23
C GLY A 97 1.69 17.36 -0.29
N VAL A 98 1.47 16.55 0.73
CA VAL A 98 1.92 15.16 0.75
C VAL A 98 0.87 14.29 1.41
N ASP A 99 0.60 13.17 0.75
CA ASP A 99 -0.19 12.07 1.28
C ASP A 99 0.61 10.77 1.17
N ILE A 100 0.14 9.74 1.86
CA ILE A 100 0.64 8.37 1.71
C ILE A 100 -0.47 7.55 1.07
N GLU A 101 -0.16 6.86 -0.02
CA GLU A 101 -1.10 5.96 -0.68
C GLU A 101 -1.01 4.57 -0.06
N LYS A 102 0.23 4.09 0.14
CA LYS A 102 0.48 2.73 0.60
C LYS A 102 1.81 2.64 1.34
N ILE A 103 1.85 1.75 2.33
CA ILE A 103 3.09 1.33 2.98
C ILE A 103 3.20 -0.20 2.84
N GLN A 104 4.36 -0.68 2.41
CA GLN A 104 4.64 -2.11 2.24
C GLN A 104 5.90 -2.50 2.99
N LEU A 105 5.86 -3.66 3.63
CA LEU A 105 7.03 -4.30 4.22
C LEU A 105 7.47 -5.45 3.32
N LEU A 106 8.63 -5.29 2.70
CA LEU A 106 9.27 -6.30 1.88
C LEU A 106 10.24 -7.11 2.73
N LYS A 107 10.17 -8.44 2.63
CA LYS A 107 11.14 -9.34 3.24
C LYS A 107 12.28 -9.60 2.25
N GLU A 108 13.40 -8.90 2.43
CA GLU A 108 14.61 -9.10 1.65
C GLU A 108 15.64 -9.94 2.44
N GLU A 109 16.63 -10.52 1.75
CA GLU A 109 17.69 -11.32 2.37
C GLU A 109 18.52 -10.51 3.39
N GLU A 110 18.67 -9.20 3.14
CA GLU A 110 19.42 -8.27 3.99
C GLU A 110 18.59 -7.70 5.15
N GLY A 111 17.31 -8.07 5.27
CA GLY A 111 16.39 -7.59 6.32
C GLY A 111 15.10 -6.97 5.79
N PRO A 112 14.13 -6.67 6.67
CA PRO A 112 12.87 -6.07 6.26
C PRO A 112 13.08 -4.63 5.76
N LYS A 113 12.60 -4.37 4.53
CA LYS A 113 12.62 -3.06 3.88
C LYS A 113 11.20 -2.47 3.87
N LEU A 114 11.05 -1.25 4.36
CA LEU A 114 9.80 -0.51 4.30
C LEU A 114 9.75 0.34 3.02
N VAL A 115 8.77 0.12 2.17
CA VAL A 115 8.51 0.91 0.96
C VAL A 115 7.30 1.79 1.20
N ILE A 116 7.47 3.09 1.06
CA ILE A 116 6.41 4.08 1.28
C ILE A 116 6.09 4.73 -0.07
N HIS A 117 4.84 4.56 -0.50
CA HIS A 117 4.31 5.21 -1.69
C HIS A 117 3.64 6.51 -1.27
N ALA A 118 4.29 7.63 -1.57
CA ALA A 118 3.80 8.96 -1.24
C ALA A 118 3.23 9.64 -2.49
N LEU A 119 2.11 10.34 -2.31
CA LEU A 119 1.52 11.19 -3.33
C LEU A 119 1.87 12.65 -3.03
N PHE A 120 2.70 13.24 -3.89
CA PHE A 120 3.14 14.62 -3.79
C PHE A 120 2.24 15.51 -4.64
N LYS A 121 1.53 16.44 -3.99
CA LYS A 121 0.66 17.38 -4.69
C LYS A 121 1.41 18.66 -4.98
N ASP A 122 1.51 19.04 -6.24
CA ASP A 122 2.10 20.31 -6.65
C ASP A 122 0.99 21.29 -7.05
N PRO A 123 1.13 22.59 -6.75
CA PRO A 123 0.18 23.58 -7.23
C PRO A 123 0.25 23.66 -8.76
N ASN A 124 -0.88 23.93 -9.40
CA ASN A 124 -0.89 24.15 -10.84
C ASN A 124 -0.15 25.46 -11.18
N PRO A 125 0.42 25.58 -12.39
CA PRO A 125 1.10 26.82 -12.81
C PRO A 125 0.23 28.08 -12.71
N ASP A 126 -1.09 27.93 -12.87
CA ASP A 126 -2.06 29.03 -12.84
C ASP A 126 -2.67 29.27 -11.44
N ASP A 127 -2.31 28.45 -10.44
CA ASP A 127 -2.86 28.59 -9.09
C ASP A 127 -2.29 29.83 -8.37
N LEU A 128 -3.19 30.63 -7.80
CA LEU A 128 -2.81 31.74 -6.92
C LEU A 128 -2.40 31.19 -5.55
N VAL A 129 -1.10 30.94 -5.35
CA VAL A 129 -0.55 30.42 -4.10
C VAL A 129 0.19 31.49 -3.28
N PRO A 130 0.14 31.43 -1.93
CA PRO A 130 0.91 32.31 -1.07
C PRO A 130 2.43 32.19 -1.30
N GLN A 131 3.12 33.33 -1.34
CA GLN A 131 4.59 33.39 -1.48
C GLN A 131 5.26 33.28 -0.11
N VAL A 132 5.10 32.12 0.54
CA VAL A 132 5.69 31.81 1.84
C VAL A 132 6.42 30.48 1.77
N ILE A 133 7.57 30.41 2.45
CA ILE A 133 8.33 29.17 2.57
C ILE A 133 7.51 28.17 3.39
N THR A 134 7.23 27.00 2.83
CA THR A 134 6.50 25.91 3.48
C THR A 134 7.36 24.65 3.55
N TYR A 135 6.99 23.77 4.48
CA TYR A 135 7.63 22.46 4.67
C TYR A 135 6.54 21.39 4.82
N PRO A 136 5.86 20.99 3.74
CA PRO A 136 4.79 20.01 3.86
C PRO A 136 5.33 18.66 4.36
N TYR A 137 4.62 18.05 5.30
CA TYR A 137 4.95 16.74 5.83
C TYR A 137 3.67 16.01 6.25
N ILE A 138 3.77 14.69 6.36
CA ILE A 138 2.73 13.83 6.92
C ILE A 138 3.38 12.87 7.91
N VAL A 139 2.70 12.65 9.04
CA VAL A 139 3.09 11.67 10.05
C VAL A 139 1.98 10.64 10.17
N VAL A 140 2.36 9.37 10.10
CA VAL A 140 1.43 8.26 10.29
C VAL A 140 1.94 7.34 11.38
N LYS A 141 1.01 6.81 12.17
CA LYS A 141 1.26 5.72 13.11
C LYS A 141 1.02 4.41 12.38
N THR A 142 1.98 3.50 12.41
CA THR A 142 1.89 2.20 11.74
C THR A 142 1.52 1.10 12.74
N ASN A 143 1.05 -0.04 12.22
CA ASN A 143 0.85 -1.27 13.01
C ASN A 143 2.10 -2.16 13.10
N LEU A 144 3.28 -1.63 12.76
CA LEU A 144 4.54 -2.36 12.89
C LEU A 144 4.96 -2.48 14.36
N THR A 145 5.57 -3.60 14.70
CA THR A 145 6.12 -3.88 16.03
C THR A 145 7.59 -3.48 16.16
N GLU A 146 8.31 -3.43 15.04
CA GLU A 146 9.75 -3.20 14.99
C GLU A 146 10.09 -2.15 13.93
N LEU A 147 11.22 -1.45 14.15
CA LEU A 147 11.74 -0.51 13.16
C LEU A 147 12.24 -1.28 11.93
N PRO A 148 11.91 -0.82 10.72
CA PRO A 148 12.47 -1.39 9.51
C PRO A 148 13.98 -1.10 9.43
N GLN A 149 14.75 -2.01 8.81
CA GLN A 149 16.19 -1.81 8.64
C GLN A 149 16.51 -0.85 7.49
N LYS A 150 15.65 -0.86 6.47
CA LYS A 150 15.76 0.00 5.30
C LYS A 150 14.43 0.67 5.02
N ILE A 151 14.48 1.89 4.51
CA ILE A 151 13.31 2.65 4.10
C ILE A 151 13.55 3.16 2.69
N ASP A 152 12.54 3.02 1.85
CA ASP A 152 12.54 3.47 0.46
C ASP A 152 11.29 4.30 0.22
N LEU A 153 11.48 5.46 -0.39
CA LEU A 153 10.40 6.40 -0.70
C LEU A 153 10.15 6.35 -2.20
N GLN A 154 8.98 5.89 -2.59
CA GLN A 154 8.48 5.95 -3.95
C GLN A 154 7.48 7.10 -4.05
N VAL A 155 7.73 8.01 -4.98
CA VAL A 155 6.96 9.24 -5.11
C VAL A 155 6.12 9.20 -6.38
N HIS A 156 4.84 9.49 -6.22
CA HIS A 156 3.88 9.80 -7.30
C HIS A 156 3.48 11.28 -7.21
N TYR A 157 3.07 11.88 -8.32
CA TYR A 157 2.64 13.28 -8.42
C TYR A 157 1.22 13.37 -8.96
#